data_AF-X0VDP7-F1
#
_entry.id   AF-X0VDP7-F1
#
_cell.length_a   1.000
_cell.length_b   1.000
_cell.length_c   1.000
_cell.angle_alpha   90.00
_cell.angle_beta   90.00
_cell.angle_gamma   90.00
#
_symmetry.space_group_name_H-M   'P 1'
#
loop_
_entity.id
_entity.type
_entity.pdbx_description
1 polymer ?
#
loop_
_entity_poly.entity_id
_entity_poly.type
_entity_poly.pdbx_seq_one_letter_code
_entity_poly.pdbx_strand_id
1 'polypeptide(L)' 'MIRIHPFTALRPTFEDASEVSSDPYDVISTSEARERAAGKPKSFLHVVRSEIDLPEDTDCHAPEVYKKASDNLQG' A
#
# COMPACT_ATOMS: atom_id res chain seq x y z
N MET A 1 24.90 23.95 -7.01
CA MET A 1 24.09 24.38 -5.85
C MET A 1 22.80 23.58 -5.88
N ILE A 2 22.49 22.81 -4.84
CA ILE A 2 21.27 21.98 -4.77
C ILE A 2 20.06 22.88 -4.47
N ARG A 3 18.95 22.68 -5.18
CA ARG A 3 17.66 23.35 -4.91
C ARG A 3 16.68 22.34 -4.31
N ILE A 4 16.25 22.58 -3.08
CA ILE A 4 15.24 21.78 -2.39
C ILE A 4 13.89 22.49 -2.52
N HIS A 5 12.85 21.76 -2.93
CA HIS A 5 11.51 22.30 -3.10
C HIS A 5 10.56 21.60 -2.11
N PRO A 6 9.72 22.34 -1.37
CA PRO A 6 8.70 21.74 -0.53
C PRO A 6 7.64 21.07 -1.41
N PHE A 7 7.03 20.00 -0.90
CA PHE A 7 5.89 19.33 -1.52
C PHE A 7 4.88 18.96 -0.44
N THR A 8 3.61 18.87 -0.83
CA THR A 8 2.55 18.41 0.06
C THR A 8 2.66 16.90 0.24
N ALA A 9 2.93 16.44 1.46
CA ALA A 9 2.95 15.03 1.79
C ALA A 9 1.57 14.56 2.28
N LEU A 10 1.16 13.37 1.85
CA LEU A 10 0.06 12.65 2.48
C LEU A 10 0.57 12.03 3.78
N ARG A 11 -0.15 12.25 4.88
CA ARG A 11 0.16 11.68 6.20
C ARG A 11 -1.15 11.26 6.87
N PRO A 12 -1.17 10.09 7.54
CA PRO A 12 -2.33 9.68 8.32
C PRO A 12 -2.55 10.61 9.51
N THR A 13 -3.76 10.56 10.08
CA THR A 13 -4.03 11.16 11.39
C THR A 13 -3.22 10.42 12.46
N PHE A 14 -3.09 11.04 13.64
CA PHE A 14 -2.32 10.44 14.73
C PHE A 14 -2.94 9.11 15.19
N GLU A 15 -4.27 9.04 15.21
CA GLU A 15 -5.06 7.88 15.60
C GLU A 15 -4.88 6.72 14.61
N ASP A 16 -4.82 7.02 13.31
CA ASP A 16 -4.74 6.01 12.25
C ASP A 16 -3.31 5.58 11.92
N ALA A 17 -2.29 6.29 12.43
CA ALA A 17 -0.90 6.04 12.09
C ALA A 17 -0.45 4.60 12.35
N SER A 18 -0.93 3.98 13.43
CA SER A 18 -0.61 2.60 13.78
C SER A 18 -1.26 1.58 12.84
N GLU A 19 -2.45 1.88 12.32
CA GLU A 19 -3.17 1.02 11.38
C GLU A 19 -2.63 1.14 9.96
N VAL A 20 -2.17 2.34 9.57
CA VAL A 20 -1.60 2.60 8.25
C VAL A 20 -0.19 2.02 8.11
N SER A 21 0.58 1.96 9.20
CA SER A 21 1.94 1.42 9.17
C SER A 21 1.99 0.01 8.57
N SER A 22 2.92 -0.20 7.63
CA SER A 22 3.20 -1.50 7.03
C SER A 22 4.69 -1.81 7.07
N ASP A 23 5.02 -3.09 6.93
CA ASP A 23 6.38 -3.49 6.62
C ASP A 23 6.80 -2.94 5.25
N PRO A 24 8.11 -2.76 5.01
CA PRO A 24 8.62 -2.44 3.68
C PRO A 24 8.17 -3.49 2.65
N TYR A 25 7.81 -3.04 1.45
CA TYR A 25 7.25 -3.91 0.40
C TYR A 25 8.25 -4.96 -0.12
N ASP A 26 9.54 -4.73 0.06
CA ASP A 26 10.65 -5.56 -0.42
C ASP A 26 11.07 -6.65 0.58
N VAL A 27 10.61 -6.60 1.83
CA VAL A 27 10.94 -7.61 2.86
C VAL A 27 9.87 -8.68 3.04
N ILE A 28 8.78 -8.62 2.29
CA ILE A 28 7.67 -9.58 2.36
C ILE A 28 7.22 -10.09 1.00
N SER A 29 6.76 -11.34 0.98
CA SER A 29 6.07 -11.97 -0.15
C SER A 29 4.61 -11.52 -0.25
N THR A 30 3.95 -11.79 -1.38
CA THR A 30 2.53 -11.44 -1.60
C THR A 30 1.62 -12.22 -0.65
N SER A 31 1.95 -13.48 -0.38
CA SER A 31 1.23 -14.31 0.60
C SER A 31 1.33 -13.74 2.01
N GLU A 32 2.54 -13.38 2.47
CA GLU A 32 2.72 -12.75 3.78
C GLU A 32 2.03 -11.39 3.86
N ALA A 33 2.06 -10.61 2.78
CA ALA A 33 1.37 -9.33 2.71
C ALA A 33 -0.16 -9.49 2.86
N ARG A 34 -0.74 -10.51 2.22
CA ARG A 34 -2.18 -10.83 2.33
C ARG A 34 -2.56 -11.20 3.76
N GLU A 35 -1.76 -12.03 4.41
CA GLU A 35 -1.97 -12.41 5.81
C GLU A 35 -1.84 -11.20 6.76
N ARG A 36 -0.86 -10.32 6.52
CA ARG A 36 -0.64 -9.13 7.37
C ARG A 36 -1.69 -8.05 7.21
N ALA A 37 -2.27 -7.93 6.02
CA ALA A 37 -3.35 -7.00 5.70
C ALA A 37 -4.74 -7.53 6.11
N ALA A 38 -4.87 -8.84 6.36
CA ALA A 38 -6.13 -9.44 6.78
C ALA A 38 -6.69 -8.78 8.04
N GLY A 39 -7.91 -8.27 7.95
CA GLY A 39 -8.59 -7.58 9.06
C GLY A 39 -8.05 -6.17 9.36
N LYS A 40 -7.15 -5.62 8.53
CA LYS A 40 -6.56 -4.27 8.70
C LYS A 40 -6.86 -3.39 7.48
N PRO A 41 -8.09 -2.87 7.35
CA PRO A 41 -8.52 -2.15 6.14
C PRO A 41 -7.72 -0.89 5.84
N LYS A 42 -7.08 -0.28 6.86
CA LYS A 42 -6.24 0.91 6.70
C LYS A 42 -4.77 0.60 6.41
N SER A 43 -4.36 -0.67 6.37
CA SER A 43 -2.95 -1.02 6.15
C SER A 43 -2.45 -0.50 4.80
N PHE A 44 -1.28 0.15 4.79
CA PHE A 44 -0.70 0.66 3.55
C PHE A 44 -0.30 -0.45 2.57
N LEU A 45 -0.29 -1.72 2.99
CA LEU A 45 -0.12 -2.89 2.11
C LEU A 45 -1.16 -2.94 0.99
N HIS A 46 -2.38 -2.45 1.23
CA HIS A 46 -3.41 -2.33 0.19
C HIS A 46 -3.00 -1.37 -0.94
N VAL A 47 -2.01 -0.49 -0.74
CA VAL A 47 -1.48 0.42 -1.76
C VAL A 47 -0.15 -0.08 -2.32
N VAL A 48 0.81 -0.44 -1.47
CA VAL A 48 2.17 -0.82 -1.92
C VAL A 48 2.27 -2.25 -2.43
N ARG A 49 1.31 -3.11 -2.07
CA ARG A 49 1.17 -4.50 -2.52
C ARG A 49 -0.30 -4.77 -2.86
N SER A 50 -0.92 -3.92 -3.67
CA SER A 50 -2.35 -3.97 -4.00
C SER A 50 -2.79 -5.26 -4.71
N GLU A 51 -1.85 -6.09 -5.19
CA GLU A 51 -2.17 -7.41 -5.73
C GLU A 51 -2.74 -8.37 -4.68
N ILE A 52 -2.57 -8.08 -3.38
CA ILE A 52 -3.18 -8.86 -2.29
C ILE A 52 -4.71 -8.80 -2.30
N ASP A 53 -5.28 -7.74 -2.87
CA ASP A 53 -6.73 -7.52 -2.98
C ASP A 53 -7.33 -8.06 -4.28
N LEU A 54 -6.49 -8.69 -5.12
CA LEU A 54 -6.87 -9.31 -6.38
C LEU A 54 -6.73 -10.84 -6.29
N PRO A 55 -7.27 -11.59 -7.27
CA PRO A 55 -7.09 -13.04 -7.30
C PRO A 55 -5.61 -13.44 -7.20
N GLU A 56 -5.32 -14.57 -6.55
CA GLU A 56 -3.94 -14.94 -6.20
C GLU A 56 -3.01 -15.13 -7.41
N ASP A 57 -3.57 -15.44 -8.58
CA ASP A 57 -2.83 -15.62 -9.84
C ASP A 57 -2.64 -14.31 -10.64
N THR A 58 -3.01 -13.16 -10.06
CA THR A 58 -2.82 -11.87 -10.72
C THR A 58 -1.35 -11.49 -10.74
N ASP A 59 -0.82 -11.17 -11.91
CA ASP A 59 0.54 -10.63 -12.05
C ASP A 59 0.65 -9.31 -11.28
N CYS A 60 1.65 -9.19 -10.40
CA CYS A 60 1.89 -8.00 -9.58
C CYS A 60 2.21 -6.74 -10.40
N HIS A 61 2.56 -6.90 -11.68
CA HIS A 61 2.80 -5.81 -12.61
C HIS A 61 1.62 -5.53 -13.55
N ALA A 62 0.50 -6.21 -13.37
CA ALA A 62 -0.66 -6.04 -14.21
C ALA A 62 -1.31 -4.64 -14.02
N PRO A 63 -1.88 -4.04 -15.07
CA PRO A 63 -2.51 -2.72 -14.99
C PRO A 63 -3.59 -2.61 -13.90
N GLU A 64 -4.33 -3.70 -13.64
CA GLU A 64 -5.34 -3.81 -12.60
C GLU A 64 -4.78 -3.66 -11.18
N VAL A 65 -3.53 -4.08 -10.93
CA VAL A 65 -2.85 -3.91 -9.64
C VAL A 65 -2.62 -2.44 -9.36
N TYR A 66 -2.10 -1.71 -10.35
CA TYR A 66 -1.89 -0.26 -10.24
C TYR A 66 -3.20 0.50 -10.10
N LYS A 67 -4.25 0.08 -10.83
CA LYS A 67 -5.58 0.64 -10.68
C LYS A 67 -6.11 0.42 -9.26
N LYS A 68 -5.97 -0.80 -8.73
CA LYS A 68 -6.40 -1.15 -7.37
C LYS A 68 -5.63 -0.35 -6.31
N ALA A 69 -4.32 -0.16 -6.47
CA ALA A 69 -3.53 0.71 -5.59
C ALA A 69 -4.05 2.15 -5.62
N SER A 70 -4.37 2.68 -6.79
CA SER A 70 -4.95 4.02 -6.95
C SER A 70 -6.31 4.12 -6.28
N ASP A 71 -7.20 3.14 -6.50
CA ASP A 71 -8.53 3.12 -5.89
C ASP A 71 -8.44 3.05 -4.36
N ASN A 72 -7.51 2.25 -3.81
CA ASN A 72 -7.28 2.15 -2.37
C ASN A 72 -6.67 3.42 -1.76
N LEU A 73 -5.83 4.15 -2.51
CA LEU A 73 -5.23 5.42 -2.05
C LEU A 73 -6.21 6.60 -2.14
N GLN A 74 -7.14 6.58 -3.10
CA GLN A 74 -8.13 7.63 -3.34
C GLN A 74 -9.43 7.47 -2.54
N GLY A 75 -9.56 6.36 -1.79
CA GLY A 75 -10.75 5.96 -1.03
C GLY A 75 -11.48 7.10 -0.32
#